data_AF-A0A811T4J4-F1
#
_entry.id   AF-A0A811T4J4-F1
#
_cell.length_a   1.000
_cell.length_b   1.000
_cell.length_c   1.000
_cell.angle_alpha   90.00
_cell.angle_beta   90.00
_cell.angle_gamma   90.00
#
_symmetry.space_group_name_H-M   'P 1'
#
loop_
_entity.id
_entity.type
_entity.pdbx_description
1 polymer ?
#
loop_
_entity_poly.entity_id
_entity_poly.type
_entity_poly.pdbx_seq_one_letter_code
_entity_poly.pdbx_strand_id
1 'polypeptide(L)'
;MVIMNSTDITAWSTVILSIITFVYVILTHNILKEQRKSIKIAALERKLEKVYSPLAEAKTGLNVGNLDSVCSVPDDESIARAYREFAGKLSKVSENYGHLIDQDIIQNYSKLWNMTWDDSVGISYVIDIRENYDILIEDFNKDVMARKNKYKIELDKLEGNF
;
A
#
# COMPACT_ATOMS: atom_id res chain seq x y z
N MET A 1 -63.53 -13.46 -29.91
CA MET A 1 -63.01 -13.90 -28.60
C MET A 1 -62.08 -15.07 -28.88
N VAL A 2 -60.77 -14.81 -29.00
CA VAL A 2 -59.80 -15.88 -29.26
C VAL A 2 -59.55 -16.58 -27.94
N ILE A 3 -60.07 -17.80 -27.79
CA ILE A 3 -59.75 -18.68 -26.65
C ILE A 3 -58.32 -19.15 -26.89
N MET A 4 -57.36 -18.44 -26.29
CA MET A 4 -55.96 -18.89 -26.27
C MET A 4 -55.89 -20.19 -25.46
N ASN A 5 -55.40 -21.27 -26.08
CA ASN A 5 -55.21 -22.54 -25.39
C ASN A 5 -54.24 -22.36 -24.23
N SER A 6 -54.50 -23.02 -23.10
CA SER A 6 -53.68 -22.92 -21.89
C SER A 6 -52.21 -23.24 -22.12
N THR A 7 -51.91 -24.10 -23.11
CA THR A 7 -50.56 -24.45 -23.55
C THR A 7 -49.80 -23.27 -24.18
N ASP A 8 -50.47 -22.42 -24.95
CA ASP A 8 -49.83 -21.27 -25.60
C ASP A 8 -49.52 -20.20 -24.56
N ILE A 9 -50.41 -19.99 -23.60
CA ILE A 9 -50.19 -19.08 -22.47
C ILE A 9 -48.96 -19.51 -21.65
N THR A 10 -48.83 -20.81 -21.36
CA THR A 10 -47.65 -21.33 -20.65
C THR A 10 -46.36 -21.14 -21.45
N ALA A 11 -46.39 -21.35 -22.78
CA ALA A 11 -45.23 -21.15 -23.65
C ALA A 11 -44.79 -19.68 -23.73
N TRP A 12 -45.74 -18.74 -23.84
CA TRP A 12 -45.42 -17.31 -23.83
C TRP A 12 -44.91 -16.83 -22.46
N SER A 13 -45.45 -17.37 -21.36
CA SER A 13 -45.01 -17.05 -20.01
C SER A 13 -43.56 -17.48 -19.75
N THR A 14 -43.14 -18.67 -20.20
CA THR A 14 -41.76 -19.14 -20.03
C THR A 14 -40.77 -18.33 -20.87
N VAL A 15 -41.15 -17.88 -22.07
CA VAL A 15 -40.33 -16.99 -22.91
C VAL A 15 -40.16 -15.62 -22.25
N ILE A 16 -41.22 -15.03 -21.71
CA ILE A 16 -41.13 -13.74 -21.01
C ILE A 16 -40.25 -13.87 -19.76
N LEU A 17 -40.42 -14.95 -18.98
CA LEU A 17 -39.64 -15.19 -17.77
C LEU A 17 -38.15 -15.40 -18.10
N SER A 18 -37.82 -16.08 -19.20
CA SER A 18 -36.43 -16.30 -19.60
C SER A 18 -35.75 -14.99 -20.03
N ILE A 19 -36.47 -14.10 -20.74
CA ILE A 19 -35.97 -12.77 -21.11
C ILE A 19 -35.71 -11.92 -19.86
N ILE A 20 -36.64 -11.89 -18.91
CA ILE A 20 -36.47 -11.15 -17.64
C ILE A 20 -35.26 -11.67 -16.87
N THR A 21 -35.11 -13.00 -16.80
CA THR A 21 -33.97 -13.63 -16.11
C THR A 21 -32.65 -13.27 -16.78
N PHE A 22 -32.60 -13.27 -18.11
CA PHE A 22 -31.41 -12.88 -18.87
C PHE A 22 -31.01 -11.42 -18.63
N VAL A 23 -31.98 -10.50 -18.68
CA VAL A 23 -31.76 -9.07 -18.38
C VAL A 23 -31.27 -8.89 -16.94
N TYR A 24 -31.84 -9.61 -15.98
CA TYR A 24 -31.43 -9.55 -14.58
C TYR A 24 -29.98 -10.04 -14.37
N VAL A 25 -29.56 -11.09 -15.07
CA VAL A 25 -28.17 -11.59 -15.02
C VAL A 25 -27.19 -10.54 -15.54
N ILE A 26 -27.52 -9.87 -16.65
CA ILE A 26 -26.67 -8.80 -17.22
C ILE A 26 -26.53 -7.63 -16.24
N LEU A 27 -27.65 -7.17 -15.65
CA LEU A 27 -27.64 -6.10 -14.65
C LEU A 27 -26.81 -6.48 -13.42
N THR A 28 -27.02 -7.68 -12.88
CA THR A 28 -26.29 -8.17 -11.72
C THR A 28 -24.79 -8.26 -11.99
N HIS A 29 -24.39 -8.69 -13.20
CA HIS A 29 -23.00 -8.75 -13.60
C HIS A 29 -22.34 -7.37 -13.63
N ASN A 30 -23.04 -6.36 -14.15
CA ASN A 30 -22.55 -4.98 -14.21
C ASN A 30 -22.40 -4.38 -12.80
N ILE A 31 -23.40 -4.56 -11.92
CA ILE A 31 -23.34 -4.09 -10.53
C ILE A 31 -22.17 -4.74 -9.79
N LEU A 32 -21.99 -6.06 -9.92
CA LEU A 32 -20.86 -6.77 -9.29
C LEU A 32 -19.51 -6.27 -9.81
N LYS A 33 -19.42 -5.93 -11.09
CA LYS A 33 -18.19 -5.38 -11.70
C LYS A 33 -17.84 -4.02 -11.10
N GLU A 34 -18.82 -3.14 -10.92
CA GLU A 34 -18.62 -1.84 -10.29
C GLU A 34 -18.26 -1.94 -8.81
N GLN A 35 -18.94 -2.81 -8.06
CA GLN A 35 -18.62 -3.06 -6.65
C GLN A 35 -17.19 -3.60 -6.47
N ARG A 36 -16.75 -4.51 -7.36
CA ARG A 36 -15.36 -5.00 -7.33
C ARG A 36 -14.36 -3.88 -7.62
N LYS A 37 -14.68 -2.94 -8.51
CA LYS A 37 -13.81 -1.78 -8.77
C LYS A 37 -13.75 -0.86 -7.55
N SER A 38 -14.87 -0.50 -6.95
CA SER A 38 -14.90 0.39 -5.78
C SER A 38 -14.16 -0.23 -4.59
N ILE A 39 -14.31 -1.53 -4.34
CA ILE A 39 -13.54 -2.25 -3.30
C ILE A 39 -12.03 -2.19 -3.58
N LYS A 40 -11.61 -2.37 -4.84
CA LYS A 40 -10.20 -2.29 -5.22
C LYS A 40 -9.63 -0.88 -5.07
N ILE A 41 -10.38 0.14 -5.47
CA ILE A 41 -10.03 1.56 -5.29
C ILE A 41 -9.81 1.84 -3.80
N ALA A 42 -10.80 1.53 -2.95
CA ALA A 42 -10.69 1.75 -1.51
C ALA A 42 -9.51 0.99 -0.87
N ALA A 43 -9.20 -0.21 -1.36
CA ALA A 43 -8.06 -0.99 -0.88
C ALA A 43 -6.72 -0.34 -1.28
N LEU A 44 -6.60 0.16 -2.52
CA LEU A 44 -5.41 0.85 -3.01
C LEU A 44 -5.22 2.21 -2.32
N GLU A 45 -6.29 2.97 -2.13
CA GLU A 45 -6.27 4.24 -1.37
C GLU A 45 -5.78 4.01 0.05
N ARG A 46 -6.32 3.00 0.75
CA ARG A 46 -5.85 2.65 2.11
C ARG A 46 -4.38 2.28 2.12
N LYS A 47 -3.91 1.48 1.15
CA LYS A 47 -2.48 1.16 1.04
C LYS A 47 -1.66 2.44 0.85
N LEU A 48 -2.05 3.30 -0.07
CA LEU A 48 -1.31 4.52 -0.39
C LEU A 48 -1.24 5.47 0.80
N GLU A 49 -2.38 5.73 1.45
CA GLU A 49 -2.51 6.72 2.52
C GLU A 49 -1.95 6.21 3.84
N LYS A 50 -2.24 4.95 4.21
CA LYS A 50 -1.91 4.40 5.54
C LYS A 50 -0.57 3.68 5.60
N VAL A 51 -0.03 3.23 4.46
CA VAL A 51 1.26 2.52 4.41
C VAL A 51 2.31 3.37 3.71
N TYR A 52 2.17 3.60 2.40
CA TYR A 52 3.29 4.13 1.62
C TYR A 52 3.51 5.64 1.83
N SER A 53 2.49 6.40 2.23
CA SER A 53 2.66 7.80 2.62
C SER A 53 3.47 7.95 3.92
N PRO A 54 3.07 7.32 5.05
CA PRO A 54 3.86 7.44 6.29
C PRO A 54 5.23 6.78 6.20
N LEU A 55 5.40 5.70 5.40
CA LEU A 55 6.72 5.12 5.18
C LEU A 55 7.66 6.05 4.40
N ALA A 56 7.16 6.74 3.38
CA ALA A 56 7.95 7.74 2.66
C ALA A 56 8.32 8.94 3.56
N GLU A 57 7.40 9.35 4.44
CA GLU A 57 7.64 10.43 5.41
C GLU A 57 8.64 10.03 6.51
N ALA A 58 8.70 8.74 6.85
CA ALA A 58 9.63 8.24 7.86
C ALA A 58 11.08 8.57 7.50
N LYS A 59 11.49 8.41 6.23
CA LYS A 59 12.83 8.79 5.78
C LYS A 59 13.06 10.30 5.82
N THR A 60 12.07 11.12 5.44
CA THR A 60 12.25 12.58 5.50
C THR A 60 12.48 13.10 6.93
N GLY A 61 12.01 12.36 7.94
CA GLY A 61 12.32 12.63 9.35
C GLY A 61 13.73 12.19 9.77
N LEU A 62 14.38 11.31 9.02
CA LEU A 62 15.75 10.87 9.23
C LEU A 62 16.73 11.89 8.61
N ASN A 63 16.61 13.17 8.99
CA ASN A 63 17.55 14.20 8.55
C ASN A 63 18.78 14.21 9.46
N VAL A 64 19.57 13.13 9.39
CA VAL A 64 20.88 13.08 10.03
C VAL A 64 21.84 13.77 9.07
N GLY A 65 22.43 14.89 9.49
CA GLY A 65 23.32 15.68 8.65
C GLY A 65 24.32 14.81 7.88
N ASN A 66 24.50 15.13 6.60
CA ASN A 66 25.40 14.40 5.71
C ASN A 66 26.84 14.47 6.27
N LEU A 67 27.55 13.33 6.33
CA LEU A 67 28.92 13.27 6.87
C LEU A 67 29.91 14.19 6.14
N ASP A 68 29.58 14.58 4.89
CA ASP A 68 30.39 15.46 4.06
C ASP A 68 30.32 16.96 4.45
N SER A 69 29.44 17.33 5.40
CA SER A 69 29.33 18.70 5.89
C SER A 69 30.46 19.00 6.87
N VAL A 70 31.49 19.70 6.40
CA VAL A 70 32.65 20.22 7.17
C VAL A 70 32.26 21.13 8.36
N CYS A 71 30.98 21.49 8.48
CA CYS A 71 30.45 22.23 9.63
C CYS A 71 29.45 21.35 10.39
N SER A 72 29.73 21.13 11.68
CA SER A 72 28.97 20.34 12.67
C SER A 72 28.90 18.83 12.41
N VAL A 73 29.84 18.09 13.01
CA VAL A 73 29.69 16.65 13.29
C VAL A 73 28.39 16.50 14.08
N PRO A 74 27.37 15.78 13.55
CA PRO A 74 26.14 15.55 14.30
C PRO A 74 26.49 14.78 15.57
N ASP A 75 26.05 15.29 16.71
CA ASP A 75 26.24 14.66 18.01
C ASP A 75 25.70 13.22 17.99
N ASP A 76 26.46 12.28 18.54
CA ASP A 76 26.15 10.84 18.50
C ASP A 76 24.75 10.55 19.05
N GLU A 77 24.31 11.30 20.07
CA GLU A 77 22.97 11.18 20.64
C GLU A 77 21.86 11.61 19.67
N SER A 78 22.14 12.63 18.83
CA SER A 78 21.22 13.10 17.80
C SER A 78 21.07 12.08 16.67
N ILE A 79 22.17 11.41 16.29
CA ILE A 79 22.16 10.31 15.31
C ILE A 79 21.29 9.17 15.83
N ALA A 80 21.61 8.63 17.01
CA ALA A 80 20.87 7.51 17.60
C ALA A 80 19.37 7.82 17.76
N ARG A 81 19.03 9.07 18.13
CA ARG A 81 17.65 9.53 18.25
C ARG A 81 16.91 9.51 16.91
N ALA A 82 17.54 9.95 15.82
CA ALA A 82 16.93 9.95 14.49
C ALA A 82 16.61 8.54 14.00
N TYR A 83 17.53 7.58 14.11
CA TYR A 83 17.26 6.17 13.76
C TYR A 83 16.19 5.56 14.65
N ARG A 84 16.16 5.90 15.95
CA ARG A 84 15.10 5.49 16.86
C ARG A 84 13.73 6.02 16.42
N GLU A 85 13.64 7.30 16.06
CA GLU A 85 12.38 7.88 15.57
C GLU A 85 11.91 7.22 14.27
N PHE A 86 12.84 6.93 13.36
CA PHE A 86 12.57 6.19 12.14
C PHE A 86 12.06 4.76 12.42
N ALA A 87 12.75 3.99 13.25
CA ALA A 87 12.34 2.66 13.67
C ALA A 87 10.97 2.68 14.37
N GLY A 88 10.72 3.69 15.20
CA GLY A 88 9.42 3.90 15.84
C GLY A 88 8.28 4.16 14.85
N LYS A 89 8.53 4.93 13.78
CA LYS A 89 7.56 5.14 12.70
C LYS A 89 7.30 3.84 11.92
N LEU A 90 8.35 3.10 11.58
CA LEU A 90 8.24 1.78 10.93
C LEU A 90 7.40 0.82 11.77
N SER A 91 7.71 0.69 13.06
CA SER A 91 6.97 -0.17 14.00
C SER A 91 5.49 0.22 14.06
N LYS A 92 5.16 1.52 14.17
CA LYS A 92 3.76 1.98 14.16
C LYS A 92 3.03 1.63 12.86
N VAL A 93 3.67 1.75 11.70
CA VAL A 93 3.06 1.36 10.43
C VAL A 93 2.88 -0.16 10.36
N SER A 94 3.87 -0.93 10.80
CA SER A 94 3.81 -2.39 10.83
C SER A 94 2.72 -2.93 11.76
N GLU A 95 2.59 -2.37 12.97
CA GLU A 95 1.58 -2.79 13.94
C GLU A 95 0.14 -2.50 13.45
N ASN A 96 -0.08 -1.31 12.88
CA ASN A 96 -1.41 -0.90 12.47
C ASN A 96 -1.79 -1.42 11.06
N TYR A 97 -0.81 -1.53 10.17
CA TYR A 97 -1.04 -1.76 8.73
C TYR A 97 -0.10 -2.80 8.11
N GLY A 98 0.61 -3.60 8.91
CA GLY A 98 1.54 -4.63 8.42
C GLY A 98 0.93 -5.59 7.41
N HIS A 99 -0.36 -5.93 7.60
CA HIS A 99 -1.14 -6.77 6.67
C HIS A 99 -1.39 -6.13 5.29
N LEU A 100 -1.16 -4.82 5.15
CA LEU A 100 -1.30 -4.07 3.89
C LEU A 100 0.04 -3.83 3.19
N ILE A 101 1.16 -3.99 3.91
CA ILE A 101 2.51 -3.86 3.37
C ILE A 101 2.78 -5.04 2.45
N ASP A 102 3.44 -4.81 1.31
CA ASP A 102 3.86 -5.91 0.47
C ASP A 102 4.92 -6.77 1.16
N GLN A 103 4.74 -8.09 1.07
CA GLN A 103 5.56 -9.06 1.79
C GLN A 103 7.03 -9.04 1.34
N ASP A 104 7.31 -8.70 0.09
CA ASP A 104 8.67 -8.53 -0.44
C ASP A 104 9.39 -7.35 0.21
N ILE A 105 8.70 -6.22 0.46
CA ILE A 105 9.25 -5.09 1.21
C ILE A 105 9.61 -5.50 2.65
N ILE A 106 8.78 -6.32 3.29
CA ILE A 106 9.09 -6.83 4.64
C ILE A 106 10.32 -7.73 4.61
N GLN A 107 10.39 -8.64 3.65
CA GLN A 107 11.48 -9.62 3.55
C GLN A 107 12.82 -8.97 3.18
N ASN A 108 12.84 -8.12 2.15
CA ASN A 108 14.04 -7.47 1.64
C ASN A 108 14.66 -6.53 2.68
N TYR A 109 13.83 -5.87 3.49
CA TYR A 109 14.25 -4.88 4.48
C TYR A 109 14.05 -5.33 5.93
N SER A 110 14.04 -6.66 6.17
CA SER A 110 13.84 -7.27 7.50
C SER A 110 14.75 -6.69 8.60
N LYS A 111 15.98 -6.29 8.24
CA LYS A 111 16.91 -5.61 9.16
C LYS A 111 16.37 -4.27 9.67
N LEU A 112 15.67 -3.49 8.84
CA LEU A 112 15.04 -2.23 9.27
C LEU A 112 13.84 -2.50 10.19
N TRP A 113 13.06 -3.53 9.88
CA TRP A 113 11.88 -3.90 10.67
C TRP A 113 12.21 -4.47 12.05
N ASN A 114 13.38 -5.11 12.18
CA ASN A 114 13.86 -5.70 13.42
C ASN A 114 14.93 -4.84 14.11
N MET A 115 15.09 -3.57 13.71
CA MET A 115 16.08 -2.67 14.29
C MET A 115 15.83 -2.50 15.79
N THR A 116 16.83 -2.85 16.60
CA THR A 116 16.79 -2.75 18.06
C THR A 116 17.40 -1.45 18.55
N TRP A 117 17.27 -1.20 19.86
CA TRP A 117 17.96 -0.07 20.49
C TRP A 117 19.48 -0.21 20.40
N ASP A 118 20.02 -1.42 20.58
CA ASP A 118 21.46 -1.66 20.48
C ASP A 118 21.97 -1.38 19.07
N ASP A 119 21.16 -1.65 18.03
CA ASP A 119 21.48 -1.26 16.65
C ASP A 119 21.54 0.26 16.50
N SER A 120 20.58 1.01 17.08
CA SER A 120 20.56 2.48 17.01
C SER A 120 21.77 3.13 17.69
N VAL A 121 22.26 2.53 18.77
CA VAL A 121 23.48 2.96 19.47
C VAL A 121 24.73 2.55 18.69
N GLY A 122 24.76 1.34 18.12
CA GLY A 122 25.86 0.91 17.26
C GLY A 122 26.04 1.80 16.03
N ILE A 123 24.94 2.27 15.45
CA ILE A 123 24.91 3.21 14.32
C ILE A 123 25.53 4.56 14.68
N SER A 124 25.35 5.06 15.91
CA SER A 124 25.95 6.35 16.29
C SER A 124 27.47 6.26 16.48
N TYR A 125 27.99 5.13 16.95
CA TYR A 125 29.41 4.98 17.31
C TYR A 125 30.28 4.36 16.22
N VAL A 126 29.71 3.62 15.28
CA VAL A 126 30.47 2.88 14.26
C VAL A 126 30.09 3.39 12.86
N ILE A 127 30.98 4.14 12.23
CA ILE A 127 30.77 4.77 10.92
C ILE A 127 30.37 3.74 9.86
N ASP A 128 31.09 2.61 9.77
CA ASP A 128 30.77 1.55 8.79
C ASP A 128 29.35 0.97 9.00
N ILE A 129 28.88 0.89 10.25
CA ILE A 129 27.52 0.43 10.55
C ILE A 129 26.52 1.49 10.08
N ARG A 130 26.79 2.77 10.36
CA ARG A 130 25.97 3.89 9.91
C ARG A 130 25.81 3.92 8.39
N GLU A 131 26.91 3.86 7.64
CA GLU A 131 26.88 3.87 6.17
C GLU A 131 26.06 2.71 5.61
N ASN A 132 26.19 1.51 6.18
CA ASN A 132 25.40 0.36 5.79
C ASN A 132 23.89 0.57 6.02
N TYR A 133 23.51 1.17 7.15
CA TYR A 133 22.10 1.47 7.43
C TYR A 133 21.57 2.61 6.56
N ASP A 134 22.38 3.64 6.26
CA ASP A 134 22.00 4.73 5.36
C ASP A 134 21.72 4.23 3.95
N ILE A 135 22.58 3.36 3.41
CA ILE A 135 22.36 2.69 2.12
C ILE A 135 21.07 1.87 2.17
N LEU A 136 20.87 1.08 3.23
CA LEU A 136 19.68 0.24 3.37
C LEU A 136 18.39 1.05 3.45
N ILE A 137 18.39 2.18 4.17
CA ILE A 137 17.24 3.10 4.28
C ILE A 137 16.99 3.81 2.94
N GLU A 138 18.05 4.18 2.23
CA GLU A 138 17.95 4.79 0.91
C GLU A 138 17.23 3.85 -0.07
N ASP A 139 17.67 2.59 -0.14
CA ASP A 139 17.09 1.57 -1.02
C ASP A 139 15.66 1.21 -0.60
N PHE A 140 15.40 1.06 0.71
CA PHE A 140 14.05 0.90 1.24
C PHE A 140 13.11 2.00 0.75
N ASN A 141 13.54 3.25 0.83
CA ASN A 141 12.70 4.37 0.42
C ASN A 141 12.51 4.45 -1.10
N LYS A 142 13.51 4.07 -1.91
CA LYS A 142 13.32 3.95 -3.37
C LYS A 142 12.24 2.93 -3.68
N ASP A 143 12.26 1.77 -3.05
CA ASP A 143 11.24 0.73 -3.25
C ASP A 143 9.86 1.17 -2.76
N VAL A 144 9.77 1.80 -1.58
CA VAL A 144 8.53 2.39 -1.06
C VAL A 144 7.96 3.42 -2.04
N MET A 145 8.79 4.31 -2.58
CA MET A 145 8.36 5.33 -3.53
C MET A 145 7.96 4.73 -4.89
N ALA A 146 8.71 3.75 -5.39
CA ALA A 146 8.36 3.02 -6.60
C ALA A 146 7.00 2.33 -6.44
N ARG A 147 6.75 1.74 -5.26
CA ARG A 147 5.49 1.07 -4.97
C ARG A 147 4.32 2.03 -4.80
N LYS A 148 4.56 3.16 -4.12
CA LYS A 148 3.61 4.29 -4.04
C LYS A 148 3.19 4.74 -5.44
N ASN A 149 4.15 4.96 -6.34
CA ASN A 149 3.87 5.37 -7.72
C ASN A 149 3.12 4.30 -8.51
N LYS A 150 3.51 3.02 -8.37
CA LYS A 150 2.80 1.90 -8.99
C LYS A 150 1.33 1.87 -8.58
N TYR A 151 1.03 2.01 -7.29
CA TYR A 151 -0.35 2.00 -6.80
C TYR A 151 -1.14 3.24 -7.19
N LYS A 152 -0.49 4.40 -7.28
CA LYS A 152 -1.12 5.61 -7.82
C LYS A 152 -1.54 5.41 -9.28
N ILE A 153 -0.67 4.85 -10.12
CA ILE A 153 -1.01 4.56 -11.53
C ILE A 153 -2.13 3.52 -11.64
N GLU A 154 -2.13 2.50 -10.77
CA GLU A 154 -3.20 1.49 -10.74
C GLU A 154 -4.55 2.09 -10.31
N LEU A 155 -4.53 3.01 -9.34
CA LEU A 155 -5.69 3.77 -8.90
C LEU A 155 -6.24 4.63 -10.04
N ASP A 156 -5.40 5.44 -10.69
CA ASP A 156 -5.78 6.31 -11.80
C ASP A 156 -6.45 5.53 -12.96
N LYS A 157 -5.94 4.31 -13.25
CA LYS A 157 -6.52 3.41 -14.26
C LYS A 157 -7.90 2.87 -13.86
N LEU A 158 -8.13 2.62 -12.57
CA LEU A 158 -9.42 2.11 -12.08
C LEU A 158 -10.48 3.20 -12.03
N GLU A 159 -10.07 4.45 -11.77
CA GLU A 159 -10.92 5.64 -11.77
C GLU A 159 -11.26 6.14 -13.18
N GLY A 160 -10.51 5.70 -14.20
CA GLY A 160 -10.75 6.11 -15.58
C GLY A 160 -10.12 7.47 -15.93
N ASN A 161 -9.08 7.87 -15.20
CA ASN A 161 -8.36 9.13 -15.40
C ASN A 161 -7.27 9.05 -16.50
N PHE A 162 -7.39 8.09 -17.44
CA PHE A 162 -6.45 7.86 -18.55
C PHE A 162 -7.18 7.52 -19.86
#